data_AF-A0A1J5T2D6-F1
#
_entry.id   AF-A0A1J5T2D6-F1
#
_cell.length_a   1.000
_cell.length_b   1.000
_cell.length_c   1.000
_cell.angle_alpha   90.00
_cell.angle_beta   90.00
_cell.angle_gamma   90.00
#
_symmetry.space_group_name_H-M   'P 1'
#
loop_
_entity.id
_entity.type
_entity.pdbx_description
1 polymer ?
#
loop_
_entity_poly.entity_id
_entity_poly.type
_entity_poly.pdbx_seq_one_letter_code
_entity_poly.pdbx_strand_id
1 'polypeptide(L)'
;MKRGWLCGWGVDCGAFEACCRAHFPGEVPQVEPATWRGWARLRAAGCDAFGGFSLGAWLLLRAAKRGEAAGGDVVLLAPFLAFPAEAGFGGRVKRVQLERVRRWLRTDPEGALVDFGRRSGLDLPLAKPACREELEEGLAWLDSTEIDAIPDAACGWRAYVGDHDTLLEPQVVSPWRFGTVVAGAGHQASALMAADGLRRTEEVVP
;
A
#
# COMPACT_ATOMS: atom_id res chain seq x y z
N MET A 1 -9.40 -18.99 -0.97
CA MET A 1 -8.00 -18.49 -0.98
C MET A 1 -7.79 -17.58 0.22
N LYS A 2 -6.64 -17.68 0.90
CA LYS A 2 -6.29 -16.77 1.98
C LYS A 2 -5.33 -15.70 1.46
N ARG A 3 -5.71 -14.42 1.55
CA ARG A 3 -4.88 -13.30 1.09
C ARG A 3 -4.39 -12.46 2.25
N GLY A 4 -3.07 -12.33 2.35
CA GLY A 4 -2.43 -11.43 3.31
C GLY A 4 -2.35 -10.01 2.76
N TRP A 5 -2.69 -9.02 3.57
CA TRP A 5 -2.74 -7.61 3.18
C TRP A 5 -1.91 -6.74 4.12
N LEU A 6 -1.04 -5.92 3.56
CA LEU A 6 -0.38 -4.84 4.30
C LEU A 6 -1.09 -3.51 4.02
N CYS A 7 -1.64 -2.89 5.07
CA CYS A 7 -2.37 -1.62 4.91
C CYS A 7 -1.42 -0.42 4.73
N GLY A 8 -1.98 0.72 4.30
CA GLY A 8 -1.23 1.98 4.17
C GLY A 8 -0.90 2.61 5.53
N TRP A 9 0.09 3.51 5.54
CA TRP A 9 0.43 4.26 6.75
C TRP A 9 -0.76 5.07 7.26
N GLY A 10 -1.03 4.98 8.57
CA GLY A 10 -2.11 5.72 9.20
C GLY A 10 -3.52 5.19 8.92
N VAL A 11 -3.67 4.05 8.23
CA VAL A 11 -4.98 3.42 7.95
C VAL A 11 -5.33 2.42 9.04
N ASP A 12 -6.58 2.42 9.50
CA ASP A 12 -7.09 1.40 10.41
C ASP A 12 -7.16 0.01 9.72
N CYS A 13 -6.47 -0.97 10.30
CA CYS A 13 -6.39 -2.32 9.72
C CYS A 13 -7.76 -3.02 9.63
N GLY A 14 -8.64 -2.80 10.61
CA GLY A 14 -9.97 -3.42 10.63
C GLY A 14 -10.87 -2.85 9.54
N ALA A 15 -10.84 -1.53 9.34
CA ALA A 15 -11.56 -0.90 8.24
C ALA A 15 -11.01 -1.31 6.87
N PHE A 16 -9.68 -1.43 6.74
CA PHE A 16 -9.07 -1.96 5.52
C PHE A 16 -9.46 -3.42 5.27
N GLU A 17 -9.53 -4.26 6.32
CA GLU A 17 -10.01 -5.65 6.20
C GLU A 17 -11.46 -5.71 5.72
N ALA A 18 -12.33 -4.87 6.27
CA ALA A 18 -13.72 -4.77 5.82
C ALA A 18 -13.81 -4.35 4.35
N CYS A 19 -12.98 -3.40 3.92
CA CYS A 19 -12.84 -3.01 2.51
C CYS A 19 -12.40 -4.18 1.64
N CYS A 20 -11.32 -4.89 2.02
CA CYS A 20 -10.86 -6.08 1.31
C CYS A 20 -11.98 -7.13 1.18
N ARG A 21 -12.72 -7.39 2.26
CA ARG A 21 -13.80 -8.38 2.27
C ARG A 21 -14.95 -8.01 1.33
N ALA A 22 -15.28 -6.72 1.24
CA ALA A 22 -16.30 -6.24 0.31
C ALA A 22 -15.87 -6.38 -1.17
N HIS A 23 -14.58 -6.20 -1.45
CA HIS A 23 -14.06 -6.27 -2.82
C HIS A 23 -13.64 -7.67 -3.27
N PHE A 24 -13.36 -8.59 -2.34
CA PHE A 24 -12.98 -9.98 -2.60
C PHE A 24 -13.87 -10.97 -1.82
N PRO A 25 -15.18 -11.09 -2.15
CA PRO A 25 -16.15 -11.84 -1.33
C PRO A 25 -15.93 -13.36 -1.23
N GLY A 26 -14.98 -13.94 -1.99
CA GLY A 26 -14.57 -15.35 -1.90
C GLY A 26 -13.20 -15.57 -1.23
N GLU A 27 -12.55 -14.50 -0.78
CA GLU A 27 -11.25 -14.57 -0.12
C GLU A 27 -11.40 -14.38 1.40
N VAL A 28 -10.45 -14.96 2.15
CA VAL A 28 -10.31 -14.70 3.58
C VAL A 28 -9.17 -13.69 3.75
N PRO A 29 -9.46 -12.38 3.88
CA PRO A 29 -8.41 -11.38 4.08
C PRO A 29 -7.81 -11.51 5.48
N GLN A 30 -6.50 -11.42 5.58
CA GLN A 30 -5.79 -11.17 6.82
C GLN A 30 -5.00 -9.87 6.66
N VAL A 31 -5.31 -8.85 7.45
CA VAL A 31 -4.67 -7.54 7.35
C VAL A 31 -3.69 -7.33 8.49
N GLU A 32 -2.51 -6.80 8.18
CA GLU A 32 -1.51 -6.34 9.14
C GLU A 32 -1.04 -4.93 8.78
N PRO A 33 -0.52 -4.15 9.75
CA PRO A 33 0.12 -2.88 9.47
C PRO A 33 1.37 -3.08 8.57
N ALA A 34 1.73 -2.06 7.80
CA ALA A 34 2.94 -2.06 6.96
C ALA A 34 4.24 -1.92 7.78
N THR A 35 4.53 -2.95 8.56
CA THR A 35 5.76 -3.14 9.34
C THR A 35 6.38 -4.48 9.00
N TRP A 36 7.66 -4.69 9.35
CA TRP A 36 8.28 -6.01 9.15
C TRP A 36 7.65 -7.09 10.02
N ARG A 37 7.15 -6.72 11.20
CA ARG A 37 6.42 -7.63 12.07
C ARG A 37 5.08 -8.04 11.44
N GLY A 38 4.37 -7.10 10.83
CA GLY A 38 3.15 -7.38 10.07
C GLY A 38 3.42 -8.33 8.91
N TRP A 39 4.46 -8.07 8.11
CA TRP A 39 4.87 -8.97 7.04
C TRP A 39 5.19 -10.39 7.53
N ALA A 40 5.97 -10.52 8.61
CA ALA A 40 6.31 -11.81 9.19
C ALA A 40 5.06 -12.59 9.66
N ARG A 41 4.07 -11.90 10.24
CA ARG A 41 2.79 -12.52 10.66
C ARG A 41 1.98 -13.03 9.47
N LEU A 42 1.87 -12.25 8.39
CA LEU A 42 1.16 -12.68 7.18
C LEU A 42 1.79 -13.94 6.58
N ARG A 43 3.13 -13.99 6.53
CA ARG A 43 3.88 -15.16 6.07
C ARG A 43 3.66 -16.37 6.98
N ALA A 44 3.76 -16.20 8.29
CA ALA A 44 3.54 -17.28 9.26
C ALA A 44 2.10 -17.81 9.23
N ALA A 45 1.14 -16.98 8.82
CA ALA A 45 -0.26 -17.33 8.75
C ALA A 45 -0.63 -18.17 7.50
N GLY A 46 0.33 -18.50 6.63
CA GLY A 46 0.13 -19.36 5.47
C GLY A 46 -0.78 -18.74 4.40
N CYS A 47 -0.64 -17.45 4.11
CA CYS A 47 -1.38 -16.81 3.03
C CYS A 47 -0.85 -17.29 1.66
N ASP A 48 -1.77 -17.56 0.72
CA ASP A 48 -1.46 -18.06 -0.64
C ASP A 48 -1.18 -16.92 -1.63
N ALA A 49 -1.71 -15.74 -1.31
CA ALA A 49 -1.65 -14.54 -2.12
C ALA A 49 -1.43 -13.32 -1.23
N PHE A 50 -0.92 -12.24 -1.82
CA PHE A 50 -0.61 -11.03 -1.08
C PHE A 50 -1.17 -9.77 -1.73
N GLY A 51 -1.37 -8.75 -0.90
CA GLY A 51 -1.79 -7.43 -1.31
C GLY A 51 -1.15 -6.36 -0.45
N GLY A 52 -0.90 -5.21 -1.02
CA GLY A 52 -0.34 -4.07 -0.29
C GLY A 52 -0.99 -2.78 -0.75
N PHE A 53 -1.25 -1.87 0.18
CA PHE A 53 -1.71 -0.52 -0.13
C PHE A 53 -0.68 0.52 0.31
N SER A 54 -0.31 1.42 -0.61
CA SER A 54 0.62 2.52 -0.36
C SER A 54 1.94 2.01 0.25
N LEU A 55 2.26 2.40 1.48
CA LEU A 55 3.42 1.88 2.21
C LEU A 55 3.46 0.33 2.27
N GLY A 56 2.31 -0.32 2.40
CA GLY A 56 2.23 -1.79 2.37
C GLY A 56 2.64 -2.38 1.02
N ALA A 57 2.30 -1.71 -0.09
CA ALA A 57 2.74 -2.11 -1.43
C ALA A 57 4.26 -1.95 -1.59
N TRP A 58 4.81 -0.84 -1.10
CA TRP A 58 6.27 -0.61 -1.07
C TRP A 58 7.00 -1.69 -0.27
N LEU A 59 6.45 -2.12 0.87
CA LEU A 59 7.07 -3.17 1.69
C LEU A 59 7.09 -4.52 0.96
N LEU A 60 6.04 -4.87 0.21
CA LEU A 60 6.04 -6.06 -0.65
C LEU A 60 7.08 -5.97 -1.78
N LEU A 61 7.22 -4.81 -2.42
CA LEU A 61 8.26 -4.56 -3.42
C LEU A 61 9.66 -4.75 -2.81
N ARG A 62 9.88 -4.23 -1.60
CA ARG A 62 11.15 -4.36 -0.87
C ARG A 62 11.44 -5.81 -0.51
N ALA A 63 10.43 -6.54 -0.02
CA ALA A 63 10.55 -7.96 0.31
C ALA A 63 10.95 -8.77 -0.94
N ALA A 64 10.30 -8.52 -2.08
CA ALA A 64 10.65 -9.16 -3.35
C ALA A 64 12.07 -8.83 -3.82
N LYS A 65 12.51 -7.56 -3.71
CA LYS A 65 13.90 -7.15 -4.00
C LYS A 65 14.93 -7.90 -3.13
N ARG A 66 14.54 -8.32 -1.92
CA ARG A 66 15.37 -9.12 -0.99
C ARG A 66 15.28 -10.63 -1.22
N GLY A 67 14.53 -11.09 -2.23
CA GLY A 67 14.31 -12.50 -2.50
C GLY A 67 13.26 -13.15 -1.59
N GLU A 68 12.51 -12.38 -0.82
CA GLU A 68 11.37 -12.88 -0.04
C GLU A 68 10.13 -12.95 -0.94
N ALA A 69 10.01 -14.04 -1.70
CA ALA A 69 8.94 -14.19 -2.68
C ALA A 69 7.55 -14.19 -2.02
N ALA A 70 6.71 -13.26 -2.45
CA ALA A 70 5.30 -13.16 -2.10
C ALA A 70 4.43 -14.01 -3.06
N GLY A 71 4.69 -15.31 -3.20
CA GLY A 71 3.86 -16.21 -4.03
C GLY A 71 3.62 -15.73 -5.49
N GLY A 72 2.61 -16.30 -6.15
CA GLY A 72 2.28 -16.04 -7.57
C GLY A 72 1.13 -15.06 -7.81
N ASP A 73 0.46 -14.54 -6.76
CA ASP A 73 -0.60 -13.55 -6.91
C ASP A 73 -0.42 -12.39 -5.93
N VAL A 74 0.02 -11.25 -6.48
CA VAL A 74 0.33 -10.03 -5.72
C VAL A 74 -0.46 -8.86 -6.29
N VAL A 75 -1.14 -8.14 -5.42
CA VAL A 75 -1.85 -6.90 -5.74
C VAL A 75 -1.17 -5.72 -5.05
N LEU A 76 -0.81 -4.70 -5.83
CA LEU A 76 -0.22 -3.47 -5.33
C LEU A 76 -1.17 -2.31 -5.61
N LEU A 77 -1.69 -1.69 -4.55
CA LEU A 77 -2.56 -0.51 -4.64
C LEU A 77 -1.74 0.71 -4.24
N ALA A 78 -1.75 1.75 -5.08
CA ALA A 78 -0.94 2.95 -4.94
C ALA A 78 0.55 2.64 -4.65
N PRO A 79 1.24 1.80 -5.43
CA PRO A 79 2.65 1.52 -5.19
C PRO A 79 3.54 2.71 -5.58
N PHE A 80 4.72 2.76 -4.97
CA PHE A 80 5.80 3.68 -5.30
C PHE A 80 7.15 2.98 -5.09
N LEU A 81 8.23 3.51 -5.67
CA LEU A 81 9.59 3.03 -5.44
C LEU A 81 10.29 3.90 -4.37
N ALA A 82 10.06 5.22 -4.42
CA ALA A 82 10.35 6.13 -3.31
C ALA A 82 9.25 7.18 -3.15
N PHE A 83 8.87 7.45 -1.90
CA PHE A 83 7.83 8.41 -1.54
C PHE A 83 8.30 9.88 -1.51
N PRO A 84 9.57 10.20 -1.17
CA PRO A 84 10.07 11.56 -1.26
C PRO A 84 10.16 12.02 -2.72
N ALA A 85 9.55 13.16 -3.03
CA ALA A 85 9.56 13.73 -4.39
C ALA A 85 10.97 13.97 -4.93
N GLU A 86 11.91 14.29 -4.04
CA GLU A 86 13.31 14.53 -4.36
C GLU A 86 14.02 13.29 -4.94
N ALA A 87 13.47 12.10 -4.74
CA ALA A 87 14.03 10.87 -5.28
C ALA A 87 13.62 10.60 -6.74
N GLY A 88 12.57 11.24 -7.27
CA GLY A 88 12.13 11.05 -8.66
C GLY A 88 11.55 9.66 -8.98
N PHE A 89 11.08 8.94 -7.96
CA PHE A 89 10.67 7.52 -8.06
C PHE A 89 9.20 7.29 -7.66
N GLY A 90 8.34 8.25 -8.05
CA GLY A 90 6.88 8.12 -7.99
C GLY A 90 6.18 8.81 -6.84
N GLY A 91 6.89 9.32 -5.84
CA GLY A 91 6.29 10.10 -4.75
C GLY A 91 6.20 11.59 -5.05
N ARG A 92 5.20 12.28 -4.48
CA ARG A 92 4.98 13.74 -4.58
C ARG A 92 5.25 14.49 -3.28
N VAL A 93 5.51 13.76 -2.19
CA VAL A 93 5.65 14.35 -0.86
C VAL A 93 7.10 14.77 -0.64
N LYS A 94 7.34 16.03 -0.28
CA LYS A 94 8.71 16.50 0.02
C LYS A 94 9.21 15.88 1.32
N ARG A 95 10.50 15.57 1.42
CA ARG A 95 11.12 15.06 2.66
C ARG A 95 10.84 15.95 3.87
N VAL A 96 10.88 17.28 3.70
CA VAL A 96 10.55 18.24 4.78
C VAL A 96 9.11 18.08 5.30
N GLN A 97 8.16 17.66 4.46
CA GLN A 97 6.79 17.38 4.90
C GLN A 97 6.75 16.12 5.76
N LEU A 98 7.48 15.07 5.39
CA LEU A 98 7.62 13.85 6.20
C LEU A 98 8.25 14.14 7.56
N GLU A 99 9.32 14.93 7.60
CA GLU A 99 9.96 15.34 8.85
C GLU A 99 9.01 16.14 9.75
N ARG A 100 8.20 17.01 9.15
CA ARG A 100 7.17 17.77 9.88
C ARG A 100 6.13 16.83 10.49
N VAL A 101 5.62 15.86 9.72
CA VAL A 101 4.67 14.87 10.22
C VAL A 101 5.31 14.03 11.33
N ARG A 102 6.58 13.60 11.19
CA ARG A 102 7.30 12.85 12.23
C ARG A 102 7.51 13.67 13.50
N ARG A 103 7.72 14.99 13.41
CA ARG A 103 7.81 15.86 14.59
C ARG A 103 6.44 16.03 15.25
N TRP A 104 5.40 16.25 14.45
CA TRP A 104 4.03 16.43 14.94
C TRP A 104 3.49 15.16 15.60
N LEU A 105 3.71 13.99 14.99
CA LEU A 105 3.30 12.69 15.54
C LEU A 105 3.82 12.46 16.97
N ARG A 106 5.00 13.00 17.31
CA ARG A 106 5.58 12.88 18.66
C ARG A 106 4.89 13.74 19.71
N THR A 107 4.27 14.84 19.30
CA THR A 107 3.65 15.82 20.21
C THR A 107 2.12 15.73 20.22
N ASP A 108 1.52 15.40 19.08
CA ASP A 108 0.08 15.30 18.87
C ASP A 108 -0.19 14.27 17.75
N PRO A 109 -0.24 12.97 18.10
CA PRO A 109 -0.44 11.91 17.12
C PRO A 109 -1.77 11.99 16.36
N GLU A 110 -2.84 12.39 17.05
CA GLU A 110 -4.17 12.47 16.47
C GLU A 110 -4.25 13.59 15.42
N GLY A 111 -3.77 14.79 15.76
CA GLY A 111 -3.71 15.90 14.81
C GLY A 111 -2.83 15.60 13.60
N ALA A 112 -1.70 14.91 13.79
CA ALA A 112 -0.83 14.49 12.69
C ALA A 112 -1.52 13.50 11.73
N LEU A 113 -2.25 12.52 12.27
CA LEU A 113 -3.01 11.54 11.48
C LEU A 113 -4.14 12.23 10.71
N VAL A 114 -4.90 13.11 11.36
CA VAL A 114 -6.01 13.84 10.73
C VAL A 114 -5.50 14.77 9.61
N ASP A 115 -4.39 15.49 9.81
CA ASP A 115 -3.78 16.32 8.76
C ASP A 115 -3.30 15.46 7.59
N PHE A 116 -2.67 14.31 7.86
CA PHE A 116 -2.26 13.39 6.80
C PHE A 116 -3.45 12.85 6.02
N GLY A 117 -4.47 12.32 6.70
CA GLY A 117 -5.67 11.76 6.07
C GLY A 117 -6.37 12.77 5.15
N ARG A 118 -6.43 14.04 5.56
CA ARG A 118 -6.99 15.12 4.74
C ARG A 118 -6.16 15.38 3.46
N ARG A 119 -4.83 15.35 3.55
CA ARG A 119 -3.94 15.62 2.41
C ARG A 119 -3.86 14.45 1.43
N SER A 120 -3.88 13.23 1.96
CA SER A 120 -3.87 12.01 1.17
C SER A 120 -5.21 11.73 0.49
N GLY A 121 -6.31 12.25 1.05
CA GLY A 121 -7.64 11.93 0.57
C GLY A 121 -8.01 10.47 0.84
N LEU A 122 -7.49 9.89 1.92
CA LEU A 122 -7.87 8.55 2.38
C LEU A 122 -9.38 8.50 2.62
N ASP A 123 -9.98 7.41 2.18
CA ASP A 123 -11.41 7.11 2.29
C ASP A 123 -11.75 6.17 3.45
N LEU A 124 -10.72 5.62 4.11
CA LEU A 124 -10.86 4.72 5.23
C LEU A 124 -10.56 5.41 6.56
N PRO A 125 -11.19 4.97 7.67
CA PRO A 125 -10.84 5.37 9.01
C PRO A 125 -9.33 5.30 9.28
N LEU A 126 -8.85 6.29 10.04
CA LEU A 126 -7.45 6.39 10.41
C LEU A 126 -7.14 5.47 11.60
N ALA A 127 -5.90 5.01 11.66
CA ALA A 127 -5.38 4.22 12.77
C ALA A 127 -5.48 4.98 14.10
N LYS A 128 -5.51 4.24 15.21
CA LYS A 128 -5.55 4.84 16.54
C LYS A 128 -4.16 5.34 16.97
N PRO A 129 -4.08 6.42 17.76
CA PRO A 129 -2.81 6.91 18.33
C PRO A 129 -2.01 5.87 19.12
N ALA A 130 -2.68 4.86 19.69
CA ALA A 130 -2.03 3.77 20.43
C ALA A 130 -1.05 2.93 19.57
N CYS A 131 -1.09 3.05 18.25
CA CYS A 131 -0.15 2.42 17.31
C CYS A 131 1.09 3.28 17.03
N ARG A 132 1.49 4.15 17.96
CA ARG A 132 2.52 5.19 17.71
C ARG A 132 3.84 4.61 17.21
N GLU A 133 4.33 3.53 17.79
CA GLU A 133 5.60 2.92 17.38
C GLU A 133 5.53 2.44 15.91
N GLU A 134 4.42 1.85 15.50
CA GLU A 134 4.18 1.40 14.12
C GLU A 134 4.08 2.59 13.16
N LEU A 135 3.47 3.68 13.61
CA LEU A 135 3.39 4.93 12.83
C LEU A 135 4.76 5.60 12.68
N GLU A 136 5.58 5.63 13.73
CA GLU A 136 6.94 6.15 13.67
C GLU A 136 7.84 5.30 12.76
N GLU A 137 7.74 3.97 12.86
CA GLU A 137 8.43 3.04 11.96
C GLU A 137 7.99 3.27 10.51
N GLY A 138 6.69 3.39 10.24
CA GLY A 138 6.20 3.61 8.90
C GLY A 138 6.63 4.95 8.29
N LEU A 139 6.75 6.01 9.10
CA LEU A 139 7.35 7.28 8.64
C LEU A 139 8.85 7.15 8.34
N ALA A 140 9.58 6.24 8.99
CA ALA A 140 10.96 5.94 8.63
C ALA A 140 11.03 5.22 7.28
N TRP A 141 10.10 4.31 7.02
CA TRP A 141 10.01 3.63 5.73
C TRP A 141 9.56 4.54 4.58
N LEU A 142 8.63 5.46 4.82
CA LEU A 142 8.25 6.46 3.82
C LEU A 142 9.41 7.38 3.42
N ASP A 143 10.41 7.59 4.28
CA ASP A 143 11.59 8.40 3.94
C ASP A 143 12.71 7.58 3.26
N SER A 144 12.51 6.27 3.10
CA SER A 144 13.47 5.37 2.49
C SER A 144 13.53 5.51 0.96
N THR A 145 14.71 5.28 0.41
CA THR A 145 14.98 5.23 -1.04
C THR A 145 15.59 3.87 -1.45
N GLU A 146 15.30 2.81 -0.68
CA GLU A 146 15.91 1.48 -0.90
C GLU A 146 15.48 0.77 -2.20
N ILE A 147 14.38 1.20 -2.82
CA ILE A 147 13.88 0.63 -4.07
C ILE A 147 14.07 1.66 -5.18
N ASP A 148 14.93 1.33 -6.13
CA ASP A 148 15.36 2.15 -7.28
C ASP A 148 14.95 1.51 -8.62
N ALA A 149 14.55 0.24 -8.59
CA ALA A 149 14.03 -0.50 -9.72
C ALA A 149 12.95 -1.48 -9.24
N ILE A 150 12.04 -1.80 -10.15
CA ILE A 150 11.02 -2.83 -9.93
C ILE A 150 11.76 -4.17 -9.81
N PRO A 151 11.49 -4.99 -8.79
CA PRO A 151 12.02 -6.35 -8.76
C PRO A 151 11.48 -7.16 -9.95
N ASP A 152 12.20 -8.20 -10.36
CA ASP A 152 11.73 -9.14 -11.38
C ASP A 152 10.39 -9.74 -10.92
N ALA A 153 9.30 -9.18 -11.42
CA ALA A 153 7.98 -9.54 -10.97
C ALA A 153 7.65 -10.96 -11.43
N ALA A 154 7.19 -11.82 -10.50
CA ALA A 154 6.64 -13.11 -10.87
C ALA A 154 5.38 -12.92 -11.75
N CYS A 155 5.05 -13.93 -12.55
CA CYS A 155 3.78 -13.94 -13.28
C CYS A 155 2.61 -13.74 -12.30
N GLY A 156 1.64 -12.88 -12.64
CA GLY A 156 0.40 -12.70 -11.87
C GLY A 156 0.35 -11.47 -10.96
N TRP A 157 1.40 -10.65 -10.91
CA TRP A 157 1.38 -9.36 -10.22
C TRP A 157 0.48 -8.36 -10.93
N ARG A 158 -0.15 -7.47 -10.16
CA ARG A 158 -0.98 -6.36 -10.64
C ARG A 158 -0.75 -5.12 -9.79
N ALA A 159 -0.62 -3.96 -10.41
CA ALA A 159 -0.38 -2.69 -9.75
C ALA A 159 -1.39 -1.64 -10.23
N TYR A 160 -1.97 -0.88 -9.30
CA TYR A 160 -3.00 0.12 -9.59
C TYR A 160 -2.63 1.44 -8.92
N VAL A 161 -2.68 2.54 -9.65
CA VAL A 161 -2.49 3.90 -9.11
C VAL A 161 -3.53 4.84 -9.70
N GLY A 162 -4.05 5.76 -8.91
CA GLY A 162 -5.04 6.73 -9.37
C GLY A 162 -4.39 7.85 -10.19
N ASP A 163 -5.05 8.32 -11.25
CA ASP A 163 -4.58 9.47 -12.02
C ASP A 163 -4.66 10.82 -11.26
N HIS A 164 -5.53 10.89 -10.25
CA HIS A 164 -5.70 12.04 -9.35
C HIS A 164 -5.03 11.83 -7.99
N ASP A 165 -4.13 10.84 -7.84
CA ASP A 165 -3.43 10.59 -6.57
C ASP A 165 -2.61 11.82 -6.14
N THR A 166 -2.90 12.38 -4.96
CA THR A 166 -2.22 13.59 -4.46
C THR A 166 -0.84 13.29 -3.87
N LEU A 167 -0.57 12.03 -3.54
CA LEU A 167 0.67 11.58 -2.93
C LEU A 167 1.63 10.98 -3.94
N LEU A 168 1.12 10.41 -5.04
CA LEU A 168 1.91 9.64 -6.00
C LEU A 168 1.78 10.15 -7.43
N GLU A 169 2.83 9.98 -8.22
CA GLU A 169 2.85 10.19 -9.65
C GLU A 169 2.38 8.90 -10.36
N PRO A 170 1.23 8.92 -11.07
CA PRO A 170 0.70 7.72 -11.70
C PRO A 170 1.63 7.15 -12.78
N GLN A 171 2.50 7.98 -13.35
CA GLN A 171 3.49 7.57 -14.34
C GLN A 171 4.50 6.55 -13.78
N VAL A 172 4.63 6.43 -12.45
CA VAL A 172 5.54 5.45 -11.83
C VAL A 172 5.25 4.02 -12.27
N VAL A 173 3.97 3.66 -12.49
CA VAL A 173 3.58 2.29 -12.88
C VAL A 173 3.45 2.11 -14.39
N SER A 174 3.47 3.17 -15.19
CA SER A 174 3.34 3.08 -16.65
C SER A 174 4.37 2.17 -17.34
N PRO A 175 5.66 2.12 -16.92
CA PRO A 175 6.60 1.19 -17.52
C PRO A 175 6.43 -0.26 -17.03
N TRP A 176 5.51 -0.52 -16.10
CA TRP A 176 5.36 -1.83 -15.47
C TRP A 176 4.39 -2.64 -16.34
N ARG A 177 4.80 -3.82 -16.81
CA ARG A 177 3.93 -4.72 -17.60
C ARG A 177 2.61 -5.11 -16.90
N PHE A 178 2.52 -4.86 -15.60
CA PHE A 178 1.39 -5.16 -14.73
C PHE A 178 0.79 -3.91 -14.09
N GLY A 179 1.21 -2.71 -14.51
CA GLY A 179 0.75 -1.43 -14.00
C GLY A 179 -0.47 -0.91 -14.74
N THR A 180 -1.45 -0.43 -13.97
CA THR A 180 -2.70 0.17 -14.45
C THR A 180 -2.88 1.52 -13.78
N VAL A 181 -3.10 2.56 -14.59
CA VAL A 181 -3.56 3.85 -14.08
C VAL A 181 -5.09 3.86 -14.08
N VAL A 182 -5.70 4.07 -12.91
CA VAL A 182 -7.14 4.06 -12.71
C VAL A 182 -7.68 5.47 -12.89
N ALA A 183 -8.50 5.67 -13.92
CA ALA A 183 -9.06 6.97 -14.27
C ALA A 183 -10.05 7.47 -13.21
N GLY A 184 -9.94 8.74 -12.84
CA GLY A 184 -10.79 9.39 -11.85
C GLY A 184 -10.51 9.02 -10.38
N ALA A 185 -9.53 8.14 -10.12
CA ALA A 185 -9.22 7.68 -8.77
C ALA A 185 -8.09 8.50 -8.12
N GLY A 186 -8.18 8.74 -6.81
CA GLY A 186 -7.09 9.30 -6.01
C GLY A 186 -6.32 8.22 -5.24
N HIS A 187 -5.84 8.56 -4.04
CA HIS A 187 -5.19 7.63 -3.12
C HIS A 187 -6.19 6.80 -2.28
N GLN A 188 -7.43 6.65 -2.73
CA GLN A 188 -8.48 5.93 -2.01
C GLN A 188 -8.31 4.41 -2.22
N ALA A 189 -8.27 3.65 -1.12
CA ALA A 189 -8.13 2.21 -1.21
C ALA A 189 -9.34 1.56 -1.88
N SER A 190 -10.56 1.97 -1.54
CA SER A 190 -11.78 1.37 -2.11
C SER A 190 -11.92 1.65 -3.60
N ALA A 191 -11.55 2.86 -4.05
CA ALA A 191 -11.59 3.23 -5.46
C ALA A 191 -10.60 2.41 -6.29
N LEU A 192 -9.37 2.22 -5.80
CA LEU A 192 -8.39 1.36 -6.46
C LEU A 192 -8.81 -0.11 -6.41
N MET A 193 -9.48 -0.55 -5.34
CA MET A 193 -10.05 -1.89 -5.24
C MET A 193 -11.27 -2.12 -6.16
N ALA A 194 -11.90 -1.06 -6.63
CA ALA A 194 -13.01 -1.13 -7.58
C ALA A 194 -12.54 -1.21 -9.04
N ALA A 195 -11.23 -1.06 -9.31
CA ALA A 195 -10.70 -1.03 -10.66
C ALA A 195 -10.95 -2.35 -11.41
N ASP A 196 -11.30 -2.22 -12.69
CA ASP A 196 -11.51 -3.37 -13.57
C ASP A 196 -10.24 -4.24 -13.68
N GLY A 197 -10.45 -5.55 -13.75
CA GLY A 197 -9.36 -6.54 -13.81
C GLY A 197 -8.65 -6.84 -12.49
N LEU A 198 -9.03 -6.17 -11.39
CA LEU A 198 -8.50 -6.49 -10.05
C LEU A 198 -8.99 -7.83 -9.55
N ARG A 199 -10.23 -8.19 -9.87
CA ARG A 199 -10.72 -9.54 -9.65
C ARG A 199 -10.17 -10.41 -10.78
N ARG A 200 -9.54 -11.53 -10.45
CA ARG A 200 -9.42 -12.60 -11.44
C ARG A 200 -10.85 -13.01 -11.71
N THR A 201 -11.35 -12.76 -12.92
CA THR A 201 -12.52 -13.50 -13.39
C THR A 201 -12.11 -14.96 -13.30
N GLU A 202 -12.71 -15.72 -12.38
CA GLU A 202 -12.69 -17.16 -12.53
C GLU A 202 -13.15 -17.42 -13.97
N GLU A 203 -12.32 -18.13 -14.73
CA GLU A 203 -12.73 -18.63 -16.03
C GLU A 203 -14.11 -19.25 -15.83
N VAL A 204 -15.11 -18.71 -16.53
CA VAL A 204 -16.33 -19.44 -16.78
C VAL A 204 -15.88 -20.63 -17.62
N VAL A 205 -15.51 -21.72 -16.95
CA VAL A 205 -15.30 -23.01 -17.60
C VAL A 205 -16.68 -23.41 -18.12
N PRO A 206 -16.86 -23.55 -19.45
CA PRO A 206 -18.14 -23.95 -20.03
C PRO A 206 -18.55 -25.36 -19.61
#